data_AF-A0A8S9JYX9-F1
#
_entry.id   AF-A0A8S9JYX9-F1
#
_cell.length_a   1.000
_cell.length_b   1.000
_cell.length_c   1.000
_cell.angle_alpha   90.00
_cell.angle_beta   90.00
_cell.angle_gamma   90.00
#
_symmetry.space_group_name_H-M   'P 1'
#
loop_
_entity.id
_entity.type
_entity.pdbx_description
1 polymer ?
#
loop_
_entity_poly.entity_id
_entity_poly.type
_entity_poly.pdbx_seq_one_letter_code
_entity_poly.pdbx_strand_id
1 'polypeptide(L)'
;MGDENSLAGSLEEKADQVAEATPLAGDDASLETIVRRFQDSMSVEKTHKFWETQPVGQFKDIGDTSLPEGPIEAATPLSEVKQEPYNLPAAYEWTTCDMKSDYVCSEVYNLLKNNYVEDDENMFRFNYSKEFLSWALRPPGYYQSWHIGVRAKVSWLLPREDVVDSYLVESPETHDVTDFCSFYTLPSTILGNPNYSTLKAAYSYYNVATKTTFLQLMNDALIVAKQKGFDVFNALDVMHNESFLKELKFGPGDGQLHYYLYNYRLRSALKPSELGLVLL
;
A
#
# COMPACT_ATOMS: atom_id res chain seq x y z
N MET A 1 38.12 -82.94 25.60
CA MET A 1 37.57 -84.05 24.80
C MET A 1 36.20 -84.32 25.36
N GLY A 2 35.16 -83.94 24.61
CA GLY A 2 33.74 -84.14 24.90
C GLY A 2 33.14 -83.48 26.15
N ASP A 3 31.85 -83.11 26.15
CA ASP A 3 30.97 -82.83 25.00
C ASP A 3 29.84 -81.86 25.39
N GLU A 4 29.09 -81.43 24.38
CA GLU A 4 27.92 -80.54 24.33
C GLU A 4 26.75 -80.90 25.29
N ASN A 5 25.64 -80.15 25.49
CA ASN A 5 25.07 -78.87 25.00
C ASN A 5 24.01 -78.40 26.08
N SER A 6 23.32 -77.23 26.13
CA SER A 6 23.19 -76.03 25.28
C SER A 6 22.60 -74.82 26.09
N LEU A 7 22.48 -73.66 25.43
CA LEU A 7 21.44 -72.58 25.47
C LEU A 7 20.39 -72.46 26.61
N ALA A 8 19.76 -71.30 26.91
CA ALA A 8 20.09 -69.85 26.82
C ALA A 8 18.86 -69.02 27.32
N GLY A 9 19.06 -67.77 27.78
CA GLY A 9 17.99 -66.79 28.07
C GLY A 9 17.79 -66.48 29.57
N SER A 10 17.57 -65.20 29.90
CA SER A 10 17.68 -64.72 31.30
C SER A 10 16.85 -63.46 31.60
N LEU A 11 16.38 -63.35 32.85
CA LEU A 11 15.92 -62.14 33.56
C LEU A 11 14.60 -61.49 33.08
N GLU A 12 13.56 -61.64 33.90
CA GLU A 12 12.57 -60.60 34.17
C GLU A 12 12.43 -60.46 35.71
N GLU A 13 12.47 -59.23 36.23
CA GLU A 13 12.31 -58.95 37.66
C GLU A 13 10.84 -58.65 38.04
N LYS A 14 10.45 -58.97 39.27
CA LYS A 14 9.15 -58.59 39.84
C LYS A 14 9.25 -58.26 41.33
N ALA A 15 9.38 -56.97 41.65
CA ALA A 15 8.80 -56.34 42.84
C ALA A 15 8.97 -54.81 42.77
N ASP A 16 7.87 -54.07 42.64
CA ASP A 16 7.38 -53.19 43.70
C ASP A 16 6.11 -52.45 43.25
N GLN A 17 5.24 -52.07 44.19
CA GLN A 17 4.00 -51.38 43.90
C GLN A 17 3.75 -50.17 44.83
N VAL A 18 3.56 -49.03 44.17
CA VAL A 18 2.74 -47.87 44.58
C VAL A 18 3.11 -47.20 45.91
N ALA A 19 3.78 -46.06 45.80
CA ALA A 19 3.54 -44.92 46.68
C ALA A 19 2.53 -43.97 45.99
N GLU A 20 1.58 -43.41 46.74
CA GLU A 20 0.64 -42.42 46.20
C GLU A 20 1.31 -41.05 46.05
N ALA A 21 1.07 -40.40 44.89
CA ALA A 21 1.33 -38.98 44.69
C ALA A 21 0.14 -38.36 43.96
N THR A 22 -0.50 -37.36 44.57
CA THR A 22 -1.68 -36.70 44.01
C THR A 22 -1.30 -35.88 42.77
N PRO A 23 -2.04 -35.98 41.65
CA PRO A 23 -1.73 -35.17 40.47
C PRO A 23 -2.03 -33.69 40.73
N LEU A 24 -1.08 -32.84 40.38
CA LEU A 24 -1.28 -31.39 40.29
C LEU A 24 -2.31 -31.09 39.18
N ALA A 25 -3.30 -30.25 39.48
CA ALA A 25 -4.20 -29.72 38.45
C ALA A 25 -3.41 -28.80 37.51
N GLY A 26 -3.64 -28.93 36.20
CA GLY A 26 -2.88 -28.19 35.18
C GLY A 26 -3.37 -26.75 35.02
N ASP A 27 -2.44 -25.80 35.02
CA ASP A 27 -2.65 -24.45 34.50
C ASP A 27 -2.75 -24.52 32.96
N ASP A 28 -3.98 -24.48 32.42
CA ASP A 28 -4.22 -24.33 30.97
C ASP A 28 -4.02 -22.86 30.50
N ALA A 29 -2.90 -22.26 30.93
CA ALA A 29 -2.38 -21.02 30.39
C ALA A 29 -1.69 -21.35 29.05
N SER A 30 -2.49 -21.55 28.00
CA SER A 30 -2.07 -22.16 26.73
C SER A 30 -0.75 -21.61 26.18
N LEU A 31 -0.01 -22.44 25.46
CA LEU A 31 1.25 -22.05 24.79
C LEU A 31 1.08 -20.81 23.91
N GLU A 32 -0.11 -20.58 23.35
CA GLU A 32 -0.45 -19.36 22.58
C GLU A 32 -0.36 -18.09 23.45
N THR A 33 -0.76 -18.17 24.72
CA THR A 33 -0.64 -17.05 25.68
C THR A 33 0.84 -16.73 25.96
N ILE A 34 1.70 -17.75 26.01
CA ILE A 34 3.14 -17.60 26.22
C ILE A 34 3.81 -17.06 24.95
N VAL A 35 3.51 -17.64 23.79
CA VAL A 35 4.02 -17.20 22.47
C VAL A 35 3.58 -15.76 22.18
N ARG A 36 2.31 -15.41 22.43
CA ARG A 36 1.82 -14.04 22.29
C ARG A 36 2.55 -13.08 23.22
N ARG A 37 2.70 -13.41 24.52
CA ARG A 37 3.51 -12.58 25.45
C ARG A 37 4.97 -12.44 25.01
N PHE A 38 5.53 -13.43 24.31
CA PHE A 38 6.89 -13.39 23.77
C PHE A 38 6.99 -12.54 22.49
N GLN A 39 6.00 -12.59 21.61
CA GLN A 39 5.89 -11.71 20.45
C GLN A 39 5.62 -10.26 20.87
N ASP A 40 4.72 -10.05 21.83
CA ASP A 40 4.42 -8.76 22.44
C ASP A 40 5.65 -8.20 23.19
N SER A 41 6.48 -9.03 23.85
CA SER A 41 7.72 -8.56 24.49
C SER A 41 8.82 -8.19 23.48
N MET A 42 8.82 -8.77 22.28
CA MET A 42 9.72 -8.39 21.19
C MET A 42 9.21 -7.20 20.35
N SER A 43 7.98 -6.73 20.54
CA SER A 43 7.44 -5.55 19.83
C SER A 43 7.63 -4.23 20.60
N VAL A 44 8.02 -4.29 21.88
CA VAL A 44 8.15 -3.15 22.82
C VAL A 44 9.04 -2.00 22.32
N GLU A 45 9.99 -2.26 21.42
CA GLU A 45 10.88 -1.21 20.88
C GLU A 45 10.27 -0.39 19.73
N LYS A 46 9.09 -0.76 19.20
CA LYS A 46 8.44 -0.04 18.07
C LYS A 46 7.60 1.15 18.55
N THR A 47 8.24 2.33 18.67
CA THR A 47 7.51 3.59 18.92
C THR A 47 6.68 4.02 17.69
N HIS A 48 5.38 4.21 17.86
CA HIS A 48 4.43 4.62 16.84
C HIS A 48 4.09 6.12 16.94
N LYS A 49 5.01 6.98 16.47
CA LYS A 49 4.96 8.46 16.53
C LYS A 49 3.61 9.13 16.18
N PHE A 50 2.79 8.49 15.33
CA PHE A 50 1.42 8.95 15.05
C PHE A 50 0.41 8.31 16.02
N TRP A 51 0.28 6.98 16.04
CA TRP A 51 -0.77 6.29 16.81
C TRP A 51 -0.70 6.48 18.33
N GLU A 52 0.49 6.74 18.89
CA GLU A 52 0.64 7.11 20.31
C GLU A 52 -0.01 8.47 20.67
N THR A 53 -0.34 9.29 19.67
CA THR A 53 -1.06 10.57 19.84
C THR A 53 -2.58 10.46 19.61
N GLN A 54 -3.09 9.27 19.30
CA GLN A 54 -4.48 9.06 18.91
C GLN A 54 -5.29 8.39 20.02
N PRO A 55 -6.61 8.66 20.13
CA PRO A 55 -7.51 7.96 21.04
C PRO A 55 -7.80 6.53 20.54
N VAL A 56 -6.80 5.66 20.63
CA VAL A 56 -6.86 4.23 20.32
C VAL A 56 -6.28 3.42 21.48
N GLY A 57 -6.65 2.15 21.60
CA GLY A 57 -6.05 1.25 22.59
C GLY A 57 -4.54 1.10 22.33
N GLN A 58 -3.72 1.53 23.29
CA GLN A 58 -2.26 1.52 23.17
C GLN A 58 -1.67 0.18 23.66
N PHE A 59 -0.52 -0.25 23.13
CA PHE A 59 0.11 -1.51 23.57
C PHE A 59 0.41 -1.56 25.09
N LYS A 60 0.72 -0.41 25.69
CA LYS A 60 0.92 -0.24 27.15
C LYS A 60 -0.35 -0.43 28.00
N ASP A 61 -1.54 -0.31 27.40
CA ASP A 61 -2.84 -0.48 28.06
C ASP A 61 -3.25 -1.98 28.11
N ILE A 62 -2.54 -2.87 27.40
CA ILE A 62 -2.93 -4.28 27.25
C ILE A 62 -2.81 -5.01 28.59
N GLY A 63 -3.96 -5.42 29.12
CA GLY A 63 -4.07 -6.13 30.39
C GLY A 63 -4.32 -5.23 31.61
N ASP A 64 -4.36 -3.90 31.44
CA ASP A 64 -4.79 -2.99 32.51
C ASP A 64 -6.31 -3.03 32.69
N THR A 65 -6.76 -3.80 33.68
CA THR A 65 -8.17 -3.96 34.04
C THR A 65 -8.75 -2.79 34.83
N SER A 66 -7.94 -1.78 35.19
CA SER A 66 -8.43 -0.56 35.84
C SER A 66 -9.07 0.44 34.87
N LEU A 67 -8.74 0.33 33.57
CA LEU A 67 -9.25 1.24 32.54
C LEU A 67 -10.72 0.95 32.20
N PRO A 68 -11.57 1.99 32.09
CA PRO A 68 -12.97 1.80 31.70
C PRO A 68 -13.10 1.42 30.23
N GLU A 69 -14.15 0.65 29.95
CA GLU A 69 -14.67 0.44 28.59
C GLU A 69 -15.55 1.63 28.19
N GLY A 70 -15.50 2.01 26.92
CA GLY A 70 -16.17 3.20 26.38
C GLY A 70 -15.22 4.11 25.61
N PRO A 71 -15.63 5.38 25.36
CA PRO A 71 -14.77 6.38 24.74
C PRO A 71 -13.46 6.60 25.51
N ILE A 72 -12.38 6.81 24.77
CA ILE A 72 -11.04 7.11 25.32
C ILE A 72 -10.91 8.61 25.59
N GLU A 73 -11.47 9.43 24.70
CA GLU A 73 -11.64 10.88 24.81
C GLU A 73 -13.14 11.23 24.79
N ALA A 74 -13.52 12.28 25.52
CA ALA A 74 -14.89 12.80 25.49
C ALA A 74 -15.25 13.36 24.11
N ALA A 75 -16.54 13.35 23.76
CA ALA A 75 -17.01 13.83 22.46
C ALA A 75 -16.80 15.36 22.31
N THR A 76 -15.86 15.75 21.44
CA THR A 76 -15.57 17.14 21.11
C THR A 76 -16.81 17.86 20.54
N PRO A 77 -17.23 19.01 21.09
CA PRO A 77 -18.30 19.82 20.53
C PRO A 77 -18.03 20.23 19.08
N LEU A 78 -19.06 20.25 18.22
CA LEU A 78 -18.91 20.61 16.80
C LEU A 78 -18.35 22.02 16.56
N SER A 79 -18.47 22.92 17.55
CA SER A 79 -17.87 24.26 17.58
C SER A 79 -16.36 24.27 17.86
N GLU A 80 -15.83 23.20 18.45
CA GLU A 80 -14.41 23.03 18.79
C GLU A 80 -13.68 22.14 17.76
N VAL A 81 -14.43 21.34 16.97
CA VAL A 81 -13.91 20.67 15.78
C VAL A 81 -13.38 21.71 14.79
N LYS A 82 -12.19 21.46 14.22
CA LYS A 82 -11.57 22.37 13.24
C LYS A 82 -12.44 22.46 11.97
N GLN A 83 -12.96 23.66 11.69
CA GLN A 83 -13.81 23.91 10.52
C GLN A 83 -13.00 23.98 9.21
N GLU A 84 -11.76 24.48 9.28
CA GLU A 84 -10.85 24.58 8.12
C GLU A 84 -10.10 23.26 7.86
N PRO A 85 -9.94 22.80 6.61
CA PRO A 85 -9.22 21.56 6.28
C PRO A 85 -7.80 21.50 6.86
N TYR A 86 -7.27 20.29 7.07
CA TYR A 86 -5.89 20.11 7.52
C TYR A 86 -4.87 20.62 6.48
N ASN A 87 -3.72 21.10 6.95
CA ASN A 87 -2.73 21.74 6.09
C ASN A 87 -2.06 20.69 5.20
N LEU A 88 -2.13 20.87 3.87
CA LEU A 88 -1.35 20.10 2.90
C LEU A 88 -0.09 20.86 2.46
N PRO A 89 0.96 20.19 1.97
CA PRO A 89 2.07 20.85 1.29
C PRO A 89 1.55 21.64 0.08
N ALA A 90 2.16 22.78 -0.25
CA ALA A 90 1.61 23.76 -1.19
C ALA A 90 1.25 23.20 -2.58
N ALA A 91 1.96 22.15 -3.03
CA ALA A 91 1.72 21.45 -4.29
C ALA A 91 0.41 20.62 -4.35
N TYR A 92 -0.29 20.42 -3.23
CA TYR A 92 -1.49 19.59 -3.13
C TYR A 92 -2.73 20.35 -2.62
N GLU A 93 -3.90 19.81 -2.93
CA GLU A 93 -5.21 20.26 -2.48
C GLU A 93 -6.12 19.10 -2.09
N TRP A 94 -7.10 19.39 -1.22
CA TRP A 94 -8.18 18.47 -0.91
C TRP A 94 -9.22 18.48 -2.02
N THR A 95 -9.73 17.30 -2.37
CA THR A 95 -10.90 17.12 -3.23
C THR A 95 -11.93 16.28 -2.47
N THR A 96 -13.22 16.50 -2.75
CA THR A 96 -14.25 15.52 -2.38
C THR A 96 -14.44 14.57 -3.56
N CYS A 97 -14.42 13.25 -3.31
CA CYS A 97 -14.58 12.23 -4.33
C CYS A 97 -16.08 11.92 -4.51
N ASP A 98 -16.73 12.62 -5.45
CA ASP A 98 -18.12 12.33 -5.80
C ASP A 98 -18.27 11.01 -6.55
N MET A 99 -18.52 9.94 -5.80
CA MET A 99 -18.78 8.60 -6.34
C MET A 99 -20.09 8.50 -7.16
N LYS A 100 -20.88 9.57 -7.33
CA LYS A 100 -21.96 9.64 -8.35
C LYS A 100 -21.45 10.04 -9.74
N SER A 101 -20.27 10.66 -9.82
CA SER A 101 -19.65 11.03 -11.09
C SER A 101 -18.87 9.86 -11.67
N ASP A 102 -19.23 9.41 -12.87
CA ASP A 102 -18.51 8.31 -13.55
C ASP A 102 -17.04 8.66 -13.81
N TYR A 103 -16.72 9.94 -13.98
CA TYR A 103 -15.35 10.43 -14.11
C TYR A 103 -14.56 10.21 -12.80
N VAL A 104 -15.06 10.72 -11.67
CA VAL A 104 -14.38 10.60 -10.37
C VAL A 104 -14.35 9.15 -9.89
N CYS A 105 -15.42 8.38 -10.13
CA CYS A 105 -15.45 6.94 -9.88
C CYS A 105 -14.38 6.19 -10.71
N SER A 106 -14.13 6.63 -11.95
CA SER A 106 -13.05 6.10 -12.79
C SER A 106 -11.65 6.48 -12.30
N GLU A 107 -11.47 7.69 -11.77
CA GLU A 107 -10.20 8.10 -11.15
C GLU A 107 -9.90 7.31 -9.87
N VAL A 108 -10.88 7.18 -8.96
CA VAL A 108 -10.75 6.38 -7.72
C VAL A 108 -10.50 4.90 -8.05
N TYR A 109 -11.20 4.35 -9.05
CA TYR A 109 -10.93 3.01 -9.57
C TYR A 109 -9.47 2.84 -10.03
N ASN A 110 -8.98 3.74 -10.89
CA ASN A 110 -7.62 3.69 -11.41
C ASN A 110 -6.56 3.90 -10.30
N LEU A 111 -6.84 4.77 -9.32
CA LEU A 111 -5.96 4.97 -8.16
C LEU A 111 -5.81 3.68 -7.36
N LEU A 112 -6.93 3.04 -6.98
CA LEU A 112 -6.92 1.84 -6.15
C LEU A 112 -6.31 0.64 -6.90
N LYS A 113 -6.74 0.40 -8.16
CA LYS A 113 -6.20 -0.65 -9.03
C LYS A 113 -4.67 -0.63 -9.18
N ASN A 114 -4.07 0.56 -9.08
CA ASN A 114 -2.64 0.76 -9.33
C ASN A 114 -1.82 0.95 -8.04
N ASN A 115 -2.44 1.22 -6.87
CA ASN A 115 -1.73 1.63 -5.65
C ASN A 115 -2.36 1.14 -4.31
N TYR A 116 -3.44 0.36 -4.32
CA TYR A 116 -4.04 -0.20 -3.10
C TYR A 116 -3.34 -1.49 -2.64
N VAL A 117 -3.88 -2.14 -1.60
CA VAL A 117 -3.32 -3.33 -0.93
C VAL A 117 -2.89 -4.41 -1.93
N GLU A 118 -1.62 -4.77 -1.82
CA GLU A 118 -0.96 -5.96 -2.37
C GLU A 118 -0.79 -7.00 -1.26
N ASP A 119 -0.61 -8.27 -1.64
CA ASP A 119 -0.09 -9.30 -0.75
C ASP A 119 1.41 -9.09 -0.45
N ASP A 120 1.93 -9.76 0.57
CA ASP A 120 3.33 -9.58 1.02
C ASP A 120 4.38 -9.96 -0.04
N GLU A 121 4.03 -10.84 -1.01
CA GLU A 121 4.86 -11.19 -2.16
C GLU A 121 4.69 -10.23 -3.36
N ASN A 122 3.80 -9.24 -3.27
CA ASN A 122 3.47 -8.23 -4.31
C ASN A 122 3.04 -8.85 -5.67
N MET A 123 2.36 -10.00 -5.62
CA MET A 123 1.80 -10.69 -6.79
C MET A 123 0.40 -10.21 -7.15
N PHE A 124 -0.42 -9.88 -6.14
CA PHE A 124 -1.86 -9.73 -6.23
C PHE A 124 -2.32 -8.43 -5.55
N ARG A 125 -2.66 -7.43 -6.36
CA ARG A 125 -3.33 -6.20 -5.89
C ARG A 125 -4.84 -6.29 -6.03
N PHE A 126 -5.59 -5.78 -5.05
CA PHE A 126 -7.06 -5.70 -5.19
C PHE A 126 -7.47 -4.77 -6.35
N ASN A 127 -8.37 -5.28 -7.20
CA ASN A 127 -8.93 -4.60 -8.37
C ASN A 127 -10.46 -4.50 -8.21
N TYR A 128 -10.89 -3.75 -7.19
CA TYR A 128 -12.31 -3.46 -6.94
C TYR A 128 -12.96 -2.87 -8.19
N SER A 129 -14.10 -3.41 -8.64
CA SER A 129 -14.79 -2.86 -9.82
C SER A 129 -15.46 -1.51 -9.51
N LYS A 130 -15.75 -0.72 -10.55
CA LYS A 130 -16.45 0.57 -10.39
C LYS A 130 -17.83 0.39 -9.75
N GLU A 131 -18.49 -0.73 -10.04
CA GLU A 131 -19.79 -1.13 -9.51
C GLU A 131 -19.68 -1.48 -8.02
N PHE A 132 -18.62 -2.20 -7.62
CA PHE A 132 -18.33 -2.49 -6.22
C PHE A 132 -18.05 -1.22 -5.42
N LEU A 133 -17.15 -0.35 -5.91
CA LEU A 133 -16.86 0.95 -5.28
C LEU A 133 -18.12 1.82 -5.19
N SER A 134 -18.95 1.80 -6.24
CA SER A 134 -20.25 2.48 -6.30
C SER A 134 -21.32 1.90 -5.37
N TRP A 135 -21.15 0.68 -4.87
CA TRP A 135 -22.02 0.06 -3.88
C TRP A 135 -21.49 0.32 -2.47
N ALA A 136 -20.24 -0.05 -2.19
CA ALA A 136 -19.60 0.05 -0.89
C ALA A 136 -19.48 1.50 -0.39
N LEU A 137 -19.18 2.46 -1.28
CA LEU A 137 -19.05 3.88 -0.93
C LEU A 137 -20.35 4.68 -1.08
N ARG A 138 -21.50 4.06 -1.36
CA ARG A 138 -22.79 4.79 -1.45
C ARG A 138 -23.95 4.10 -0.70
N PRO A 139 -23.76 3.65 0.56
CA PRO A 139 -24.87 3.11 1.36
C PRO A 139 -25.94 4.19 1.65
N PRO A 140 -27.19 3.81 1.96
CA PRO A 140 -28.23 4.78 2.29
C PRO A 140 -27.81 5.71 3.44
N GLY A 141 -27.87 7.02 3.21
CA GLY A 141 -27.49 8.03 4.20
C GLY A 141 -25.99 8.39 4.25
N TYR A 142 -25.17 7.94 3.29
CA TYR A 142 -23.75 8.32 3.25
C TYR A 142 -23.52 9.84 3.10
N TYR A 143 -22.43 10.33 3.69
CA TYR A 143 -21.98 11.72 3.55
C TYR A 143 -20.90 11.80 2.47
N GLN A 144 -21.22 12.43 1.35
CA GLN A 144 -20.28 12.64 0.24
C GLN A 144 -18.97 13.31 0.68
N SER A 145 -19.02 14.20 1.67
CA SER A 145 -17.87 14.89 2.28
C SER A 145 -16.91 13.98 3.05
N TRP A 146 -17.27 12.72 3.33
CA TRP A 146 -16.35 11.74 3.95
C TRP A 146 -15.48 11.02 2.92
N HIS A 147 -15.77 11.15 1.62
CA HIS A 147 -14.90 10.64 0.55
C HIS A 147 -13.81 11.67 0.26
N ILE A 148 -12.78 11.68 1.10
CA ILE A 148 -11.69 12.66 1.03
C ILE A 148 -10.61 12.15 0.07
N GLY A 149 -10.23 12.96 -0.91
CA GLY A 149 -9.09 12.73 -1.78
C GLY A 149 -8.07 13.87 -1.72
N VAL A 150 -6.85 13.59 -2.16
CA VAL A 150 -5.78 14.59 -2.33
C VAL A 150 -5.37 14.63 -3.79
N ARG A 151 -5.36 15.82 -4.40
CA ARG A 151 -4.86 16.05 -5.77
C ARG A 151 -3.57 16.86 -5.72
N ALA A 152 -2.69 16.64 -6.70
CA ALA A 152 -1.62 17.60 -6.99
C ALA A 152 -2.21 18.76 -7.81
N LYS A 153 -1.99 20.00 -7.37
CA LYS A 153 -2.48 21.24 -8.03
C LYS A 153 -1.90 21.47 -9.42
N VAL A 154 -0.84 20.75 -9.77
CA VAL A 154 -0.16 20.87 -11.06
C VAL A 154 0.09 19.48 -11.63
N SER A 155 -0.45 19.24 -12.82
CA SER A 155 -0.02 18.11 -13.65
C SER A 155 1.44 18.30 -14.06
N TRP A 156 2.25 17.25 -13.90
CA TRP A 156 3.66 17.21 -14.31
C TRP A 156 3.82 17.28 -15.85
N LEU A 157 2.70 17.27 -16.59
CA LEU A 157 2.61 17.27 -18.06
C LEU A 157 1.94 18.54 -18.62
N LEU A 158 1.66 19.56 -17.79
CA LEU A 158 1.30 20.87 -18.31
C LEU A 158 2.57 21.58 -18.80
N PRO A 159 2.63 22.06 -20.06
CA PRO A 159 3.82 22.70 -20.61
C PRO A 159 4.33 23.86 -19.75
N ARG A 160 5.65 23.85 -19.52
CA ARG A 160 6.39 24.85 -18.74
C ARG A 160 7.69 25.14 -19.46
N GLU A 161 7.86 26.39 -19.88
CA GLU A 161 9.03 26.88 -20.61
C GLU A 161 10.34 26.47 -19.89
N ASP A 162 11.27 25.91 -20.66
CA ASP A 162 12.56 25.35 -20.20
C ASP A 162 12.48 24.32 -19.04
N VAL A 163 11.33 23.71 -18.81
CA VAL A 163 11.14 22.64 -17.80
C VAL A 163 10.54 21.37 -18.42
N VAL A 164 9.32 21.45 -18.95
CA VAL A 164 8.64 20.30 -19.57
C VAL A 164 7.81 20.73 -20.77
N ASP A 165 7.99 20.03 -21.87
CA ASP A 165 7.26 20.19 -23.10
C ASP A 165 6.32 18.99 -23.30
N SER A 166 5.08 19.25 -23.70
CA SER A 166 4.04 18.24 -23.84
C SER A 166 3.09 18.63 -24.97
N TYR A 167 2.75 17.65 -25.80
CA TYR A 167 1.97 17.84 -27.03
C TYR A 167 0.90 16.77 -27.17
N LEU A 168 -0.22 17.16 -27.79
CA LEU A 168 -1.35 16.30 -28.11
C LEU A 168 -1.45 16.21 -29.64
N VAL A 169 -1.79 15.03 -30.15
CA VAL A 169 -2.29 14.88 -31.53
C VAL A 169 -3.81 14.92 -31.46
N GLU A 170 -4.40 15.78 -32.27
CA GLU A 170 -5.84 16.00 -32.40
C GLU A 170 -6.27 15.54 -33.80
N SER A 171 -7.36 14.75 -33.91
CA SER A 171 -7.91 14.38 -35.21
C SER A 171 -8.49 15.63 -35.91
N PRO A 172 -8.06 15.98 -37.13
CA PRO A 172 -8.63 17.10 -37.87
C PRO A 172 -10.07 16.83 -38.37
N GLU A 173 -10.57 15.60 -38.24
CA GLU A 173 -11.93 15.21 -38.59
C GLU A 173 -12.90 15.22 -37.39
N THR A 174 -12.45 14.79 -36.21
CA THR A 174 -13.33 14.63 -35.02
C THR A 174 -13.03 15.55 -33.86
N HIS A 175 -11.87 16.22 -33.85
CA HIS A 175 -11.32 16.98 -32.71
C HIS A 175 -11.07 16.14 -31.44
N ASP A 176 -11.04 14.80 -31.55
CA ASP A 176 -10.60 13.93 -30.46
C ASP A 176 -9.07 13.97 -30.30
N VAL A 177 -8.59 13.93 -29.06
CA VAL A 177 -7.18 13.66 -28.75
C VAL A 177 -6.88 12.18 -29.02
N THR A 178 -5.93 11.91 -29.91
CA THR A 178 -5.57 10.55 -30.34
C THR A 178 -4.25 10.04 -29.75
N ASP A 179 -3.27 10.92 -29.60
CA ASP A 179 -1.91 10.57 -29.19
C ASP A 179 -1.32 11.69 -28.30
N PHE A 180 -0.28 11.37 -27.52
CA PHE A 180 0.37 12.27 -26.58
C PHE A 180 1.88 12.03 -26.55
N CYS A 181 2.69 13.09 -26.56
CA CYS A 181 4.13 12.97 -26.32
C CYS A 181 4.66 14.07 -25.38
N SER A 182 5.70 13.75 -24.61
CA SER A 182 6.31 14.71 -23.68
C SER A 182 7.80 14.46 -23.45
N PHE A 183 8.53 15.54 -23.17
CA PHE A 183 9.94 15.51 -22.79
C PHE A 183 10.28 16.66 -21.84
N TYR A 184 11.25 16.46 -20.94
CA TYR A 184 11.71 17.49 -20.01
C TYR A 184 13.11 18.00 -20.37
N THR A 185 13.39 19.23 -19.92
CA THR A 185 14.68 19.90 -20.12
C THR A 185 15.61 19.59 -18.95
N LEU A 186 16.84 19.17 -19.24
CA LEU A 186 17.88 19.03 -18.23
C LEU A 186 19.22 19.57 -18.77
N PRO A 187 19.55 20.84 -18.51
CA PRO A 187 20.77 21.45 -19.04
C PRO A 187 22.01 20.96 -18.29
N SER A 188 23.08 20.66 -19.02
CA SER A 188 24.38 20.26 -18.45
C SER A 188 25.42 21.35 -18.68
N THR A 189 26.24 21.65 -17.67
CA THR A 189 27.36 22.61 -17.82
C THR A 189 28.54 21.95 -18.53
N ILE A 190 29.06 22.59 -19.58
CA ILE A 190 30.23 22.13 -20.34
C ILE A 190 31.48 22.76 -19.71
N LEU A 191 32.33 21.94 -19.10
CA LEU A 191 33.57 22.39 -18.46
C LEU A 191 34.75 22.36 -19.46
N GLY A 192 35.57 23.41 -19.47
CA GLY A 192 36.83 23.45 -20.22
C GLY A 192 36.72 23.63 -21.73
N ASN A 193 35.53 23.85 -22.29
CA ASN A 193 35.35 24.14 -23.72
C ASN A 193 35.40 25.66 -23.98
N PRO A 194 36.19 26.15 -24.95
CA PRO A 194 36.34 27.59 -25.21
C PRO A 194 35.17 28.21 -25.98
N ASN A 195 34.28 27.41 -26.58
CA ASN A 195 33.23 27.86 -27.49
C ASN A 195 31.80 27.68 -26.93
N TYR A 196 31.60 26.76 -25.98
CA TYR A 196 30.28 26.40 -25.45
C TYR A 196 30.32 26.16 -23.94
N SER A 197 29.37 26.73 -23.19
CA SER A 197 29.27 26.61 -21.73
C SER A 197 28.18 25.65 -21.24
N THR A 198 27.21 25.32 -22.09
CA THR A 198 25.99 24.59 -21.70
C THR A 198 25.53 23.69 -22.85
N LEU A 199 25.03 22.50 -22.50
CA LEU A 199 24.35 21.55 -23.39
C LEU A 199 22.86 21.52 -22.99
N LYS A 200 21.94 21.90 -23.89
CA LYS A 200 20.49 21.81 -23.65
C LYS A 200 19.98 20.44 -24.10
N ALA A 201 19.93 19.50 -23.16
CA ALA A 201 19.44 18.14 -23.42
C ALA A 201 17.93 18.02 -23.11
N ALA A 202 17.21 17.39 -24.03
CA ALA A 202 15.85 16.91 -23.81
C ALA A 202 15.90 15.46 -23.32
N TYR A 203 14.94 15.07 -22.48
CA TYR A 203 14.77 13.70 -22.02
C TYR A 203 13.31 13.27 -22.23
N SER A 204 13.10 12.21 -23.01
CA SER A 204 11.80 11.58 -23.23
C SER A 204 11.13 11.26 -21.89
N TYR A 205 9.85 11.60 -21.77
CA TYR A 205 9.05 11.33 -20.59
C TYR A 205 7.91 10.37 -20.95
N TYR A 206 6.65 10.70 -20.63
CA TYR A 206 5.51 9.86 -21.00
C TYR A 206 5.07 10.11 -22.45
N ASN A 207 4.85 9.03 -23.21
CA ASN A 207 4.35 9.06 -24.58
C ASN A 207 3.29 7.98 -24.76
N VAL A 208 2.22 8.26 -25.50
CA VAL A 208 1.09 7.36 -25.77
C VAL A 208 0.71 7.49 -27.24
N ALA A 209 0.74 6.39 -27.98
CA ALA A 209 0.40 6.31 -29.39
C ALA A 209 -0.77 5.34 -29.60
N THR A 210 -1.84 5.77 -30.28
CA THR A 210 -3.05 4.97 -30.56
C THR A 210 -3.52 5.06 -32.02
N LYS A 211 -3.24 6.18 -32.71
CA LYS A 211 -3.53 6.40 -34.14
C LYS A 211 -2.27 6.67 -34.92
N THR A 212 -1.42 7.54 -34.38
CA THR A 212 -0.07 7.78 -34.91
C THR A 212 0.80 6.57 -34.58
N THR A 213 1.73 6.19 -35.46
CA THR A 213 2.70 5.12 -35.11
C THR A 213 3.68 5.66 -34.07
N PHE A 214 4.12 4.85 -33.11
CA PHE A 214 5.06 5.30 -32.08
C PHE A 214 6.36 5.87 -32.68
N LEU A 215 6.83 5.29 -33.79
CA LEU A 215 7.96 5.81 -34.56
C LEU A 215 7.71 7.22 -35.11
N GLN A 216 6.54 7.48 -35.69
CA GLN A 216 6.17 8.81 -36.20
C GLN A 216 6.03 9.82 -35.05
N LEU A 217 5.33 9.45 -33.97
CA LEU A 217 5.12 10.31 -32.81
C LEU A 217 6.45 10.73 -32.15
N MET A 218 7.40 9.81 -32.04
CA MET A 218 8.73 10.12 -31.51
C MET A 218 9.61 10.89 -32.52
N ASN A 219 9.47 10.65 -33.83
CA ASN A 219 10.11 11.47 -34.86
C ASN A 219 9.65 12.94 -34.77
N ASP A 220 8.36 13.17 -34.57
CA ASP A 220 7.82 14.52 -34.48
C ASP A 220 8.22 15.21 -33.17
N ALA A 221 8.31 14.47 -32.05
CA ALA A 221 8.92 14.96 -30.82
C ALA A 221 10.40 15.37 -31.01
N LEU A 222 11.19 14.62 -31.79
CA LEU A 222 12.57 14.97 -32.15
C LEU A 222 12.64 16.24 -33.02
N ILE A 223 11.72 16.39 -33.99
CA ILE A 223 11.62 17.60 -34.83
C ILE A 223 11.31 18.82 -33.96
N VAL A 224 10.32 18.73 -33.06
CA VAL A 224 9.92 19.84 -32.19
C VAL A 224 11.02 20.19 -31.17
N ALA A 225 11.70 19.20 -30.58
CA ALA A 225 12.88 19.44 -29.77
C ALA A 225 13.99 20.13 -30.57
N LYS A 226 14.22 19.75 -31.84
CA LYS A 226 15.24 20.43 -32.64
C LYS A 226 14.86 21.87 -33.00
N GLN A 227 13.59 22.14 -33.25
CA GLN A 227 13.05 23.50 -33.44
C GLN A 227 13.18 24.37 -32.19
N LYS A 228 13.04 23.77 -30.99
CA LYS A 228 13.25 24.43 -29.69
C LYS A 228 14.73 24.57 -29.26
N GLY A 229 15.67 24.29 -30.17
CA GLY A 229 17.09 24.51 -29.94
C GLY A 229 17.72 23.53 -28.94
N PHE A 230 17.16 22.33 -28.78
CA PHE A 230 17.82 21.27 -28.04
C PHE A 230 19.00 20.69 -28.85
N ASP A 231 20.08 20.36 -28.14
CA ASP A 231 21.32 19.83 -28.72
C ASP A 231 21.26 18.30 -28.90
N VAL A 232 20.63 17.62 -27.94
CA VAL A 232 20.49 16.16 -27.87
C VAL A 232 19.15 15.79 -27.25
N PHE A 233 18.61 14.64 -27.65
CA PHE A 233 17.37 14.07 -27.11
C PHE A 233 17.66 12.66 -26.59
N ASN A 234 17.48 12.46 -25.29
CA ASN A 234 17.75 11.21 -24.59
C ASN A 234 16.46 10.43 -24.34
N ALA A 235 16.54 9.11 -24.29
CA ALA A 235 15.46 8.23 -23.85
C ALA A 235 16.03 7.10 -22.98
N LEU A 236 15.18 6.49 -22.14
CA LEU A 236 15.51 5.31 -21.35
C LEU A 236 14.85 4.07 -21.97
N ASP A 237 15.53 2.93 -21.92
CA ASP A 237 15.00 1.65 -22.37
C ASP A 237 14.07 1.03 -21.31
N VAL A 238 12.89 1.65 -21.16
CA VAL A 238 11.86 1.27 -20.19
C VAL A 238 10.50 1.26 -20.88
N MET A 239 9.88 0.07 -20.96
CA MET A 239 8.42 -0.17 -21.03
C MET A 239 8.16 -1.67 -21.18
N HIS A 240 8.50 -2.26 -22.34
CA HIS A 240 8.20 -3.66 -22.67
C HIS A 240 9.25 -4.67 -22.13
N ASN A 241 9.63 -4.54 -20.85
CA ASN A 241 10.65 -5.40 -20.23
C ASN A 241 10.01 -6.71 -19.72
N GLU A 242 10.02 -7.70 -20.61
CA GLU A 242 9.14 -8.87 -20.69
C GLU A 242 9.33 -9.99 -19.62
N SER A 243 8.35 -10.88 -19.55
CA SER A 243 8.46 -12.36 -19.34
C SER A 243 8.72 -13.00 -17.96
N PHE A 244 9.50 -12.42 -17.04
CA PHE A 244 10.17 -13.23 -15.99
C PHE A 244 9.31 -13.90 -14.89
N LEU A 245 8.07 -13.46 -14.65
CA LEU A 245 7.26 -13.91 -13.48
C LEU A 245 6.94 -15.42 -13.45
N LYS A 246 7.08 -16.14 -14.56
CA LYS A 246 6.69 -17.56 -14.66
C LYS A 246 7.80 -18.56 -14.29
N GLU A 247 9.05 -18.12 -14.18
CA GLU A 247 10.18 -19.01 -13.83
C GLU A 247 10.51 -19.03 -12.32
N LEU A 248 10.08 -18.01 -11.56
CA LEU A 248 10.60 -17.74 -10.21
C LEU A 248 9.89 -18.45 -9.04
N LYS A 249 8.87 -19.28 -9.31
CA LYS A 249 8.25 -20.23 -8.35
C LYS A 249 7.76 -19.61 -7.02
N PHE A 250 6.81 -18.68 -7.12
CA PHE A 250 6.10 -18.09 -5.97
C PHE A 250 5.33 -19.10 -5.10
N GLY A 251 5.06 -18.73 -3.84
CA GLY A 251 4.51 -19.60 -2.80
C GLY A 251 3.10 -19.22 -2.29
N PRO A 252 2.63 -19.86 -1.20
CA PRO A 252 1.39 -19.52 -0.52
C PRO A 252 1.61 -18.66 0.74
N GLY A 253 0.95 -17.51 0.82
CA GLY A 253 0.95 -16.63 2.00
C GLY A 253 -0.10 -16.97 3.08
N ASP A 254 0.04 -16.36 4.25
CA ASP A 254 -0.70 -16.64 5.50
C ASP A 254 -1.43 -15.42 6.11
N GLY A 255 -1.81 -14.46 5.25
CA GLY A 255 -2.31 -13.14 5.64
C GLY A 255 -3.45 -13.12 6.67
N GLN A 256 -3.33 -12.20 7.65
CA GLN A 256 -4.24 -12.05 8.78
C GLN A 256 -5.08 -10.76 8.69
N LEU A 257 -6.32 -10.79 9.21
CA LEU A 257 -7.21 -9.64 9.29
C LEU A 257 -7.37 -9.17 10.75
N HIS A 258 -7.08 -7.90 11.01
CA HIS A 258 -7.18 -7.28 12.34
C HIS A 258 -8.28 -6.22 12.37
N TYR A 259 -9.07 -6.21 13.45
CA TYR A 259 -10.15 -5.26 13.68
C TYR A 259 -9.72 -4.21 14.72
N TYR A 260 -10.04 -2.94 14.45
CA TYR A 260 -9.65 -1.80 15.28
C TYR A 260 -10.85 -0.91 15.58
N LEU A 261 -10.82 -0.21 16.72
CA LEU A 261 -11.79 0.82 17.08
C LEU A 261 -11.04 2.15 17.29
N TYR A 262 -11.63 3.24 16.79
CA TYR A 262 -11.14 4.61 17.01
C TYR A 262 -12.04 5.32 18.02
N ASN A 263 -11.41 5.99 18.99
CA ASN A 263 -12.03 6.54 20.21
C ASN A 263 -12.97 5.56 20.95
N TYR A 264 -12.56 4.30 21.11
CA TYR A 264 -13.24 3.34 21.98
C TYR A 264 -12.26 2.29 22.53
N ARG A 265 -12.26 2.07 23.85
CA ARG A 265 -11.55 0.98 24.52
C ARG A 265 -12.54 -0.12 24.89
N LEU A 266 -12.20 -1.37 24.59
CA LEU A 266 -12.88 -2.58 25.10
C LEU A 266 -12.22 -3.03 26.40
N ARG A 267 -12.98 -3.58 27.37
CA ARG A 267 -12.41 -4.16 28.60
C ARG A 267 -11.60 -5.43 28.35
N SER A 268 -11.90 -6.16 27.28
CA SER A 268 -11.22 -7.39 26.87
C SER A 268 -11.19 -7.48 25.35
N ALA A 269 -10.11 -8.06 24.81
CA ALA A 269 -10.03 -8.35 23.37
C ALA A 269 -11.10 -9.37 22.97
N LEU A 270 -11.83 -9.09 21.88
CA LEU A 270 -12.81 -10.01 21.31
C LEU A 270 -12.12 -11.15 20.57
N LYS A 271 -12.74 -12.33 20.60
CA LYS A 271 -12.39 -13.47 19.75
C LYS A 271 -12.96 -13.26 18.34
N PRO A 272 -12.38 -13.87 17.29
CA PRO A 272 -12.96 -13.80 15.93
C PRO A 272 -14.41 -14.29 15.86
N SER A 273 -14.81 -15.24 16.71
CA SER A 273 -16.18 -15.74 16.85
C SER A 273 -17.19 -14.74 17.45
N GLU A 274 -16.72 -13.62 17.99
CA GLU A 274 -17.54 -12.58 18.63
C GLU A 274 -17.70 -11.34 17.71
N LEU A 275 -17.10 -11.37 16.51
CA LEU A 275 -17.17 -10.31 15.51
C LEU A 275 -18.36 -10.55 14.55
N GLY A 276 -19.36 -9.66 14.61
CA GLY A 276 -20.53 -9.68 13.71
C GLY A 276 -20.42 -8.78 12.48
N LEU A 277 -19.29 -8.09 12.28
CA LEU A 277 -19.05 -7.18 11.16
C LEU A 277 -18.08 -7.81 10.16
N VAL A 278 -18.38 -7.65 8.87
CA VAL A 278 -17.49 -8.03 7.76
C VAL A 278 -17.03 -6.74 7.07
N LEU A 279 -15.73 -6.62 6.80
CA LEU A 279 -15.14 -5.52 6.04
C LEU A 279 -15.17 -5.82 4.53
N LEU A 280 -15.14 -4.76 3.70
CA LEU A 280 -15.31 -4.78 2.25
C LEU A 280 -14.04 -4.27 1.54
#